data_AF-A0A803NGM7-F1
#
_entry.id   AF-A0A803NGM7-F1
#
_cell.length_a   1.000
_cell.length_b   1.000
_cell.length_c   1.000
_cell.angle_alpha   90.00
_cell.angle_beta   90.00
_cell.angle_gamma   90.00
#
_symmetry.space_group_name_H-M   'P 1'
#
loop_
_entity.id
_entity.type
_entity.pdbx_description
1 polymer ?
#
loop_
_entity_poly.entity_id
_entity_poly.type
_entity_poly.pdbx_seq_one_letter_code
_entity_poly.pdbx_strand_id
1 'polypeptide(L)'
;MVAKKPRIVIIGAGMAGLTAANKLYTTVGFKDSFELTLVEGGSRIGGRINTSEFGGDQIEMGATWIHGIGGSPVHKIAQEIGALESEKPWECMDGSSEDPTRFTTVAEGGLELDGTAVVEPVSGLFKKLMDYAQGKLVEEGDDSANESLNYSQIAEKALKTCIEVNGGIGRVSVGSYLRQGLKLYWALKGQEDGEVKGYENWTRKLLEDGVFRVFENIQRTYTSADDLLTLDFAAESEYRMCWGEEITIAKGYLSIIESLASVLPPGLVQLGRKVRQIEWLPVTTAREKSDMSNGYGNTSSTPVKLHFCDGTTMVADHVIVTVSLGVLKAGVQDDGSGMFNPPLPCFKTEAISRLGFGVVNKLFLQLSQNYDRKCQDFQSFPFLQMVFHRGDSELRQEKVPWWMRKTASMFPIYENSNVLLSWFAGKEALELESLKEEQIISGGTVSTL
;
A
#
# COMPACT_ATOMS: atom_id res chain seq x y z
N MET A 1 26.27 6.84 -44.94
CA MET A 1 26.53 6.87 -43.49
C MET A 1 25.46 6.02 -42.83
N VAL A 2 25.83 5.01 -42.04
CA VAL A 2 24.85 4.28 -41.22
C VAL A 2 24.45 5.23 -40.09
N ALA A 3 23.17 5.58 -40.00
CA ALA A 3 22.67 6.39 -38.88
C ALA A 3 22.93 5.64 -37.57
N LYS A 4 23.54 6.31 -36.58
CA LYS A 4 23.76 5.72 -35.26
C LYS A 4 22.41 5.54 -34.57
N LYS A 5 22.15 4.35 -34.01
CA LYS A 5 20.91 4.05 -33.28
C LYS A 5 20.87 4.87 -31.98
N PRO A 6 19.74 5.55 -31.67
CA PRO A 6 19.53 6.17 -30.36
C PRO A 6 19.65 5.14 -29.25
N ARG A 7 20.28 5.52 -28.14
CA ARG A 7 20.44 4.71 -26.93
C ARG A 7 19.43 5.12 -25.87
N ILE A 8 18.68 4.16 -25.38
CA ILE A 8 17.68 4.34 -24.33
C ILE A 8 18.15 3.59 -23.09
N VAL A 9 18.21 4.29 -21.96
CA VAL A 9 18.46 3.65 -20.66
C VAL A 9 17.23 3.77 -19.77
N ILE A 10 16.76 2.64 -19.24
CA ILE A 10 15.69 2.59 -18.23
C ILE A 10 16.33 2.40 -16.86
N ILE A 11 15.93 3.18 -15.87
CA ILE A 11 16.41 3.09 -14.49
C ILE A 11 15.30 2.47 -13.62
N GLY A 12 15.57 1.27 -13.09
CA GLY A 12 14.67 0.46 -12.27
C GLY A 12 14.11 -0.75 -13.02
N ALA A 13 14.27 -1.95 -12.46
CA ALA A 13 13.74 -3.23 -12.96
C ALA A 13 12.47 -3.67 -12.20
N GLY A 14 11.66 -2.72 -11.74
CA GLY A 14 10.31 -3.01 -11.24
C GLY A 14 9.30 -3.19 -12.37
N MET A 15 8.03 -3.41 -12.03
CA MET A 15 6.92 -3.55 -12.98
C MET A 15 6.93 -2.48 -14.10
N ALA A 16 7.08 -1.20 -13.73
CA ALA A 16 7.07 -0.09 -14.70
C ALA A 16 8.25 -0.13 -15.68
N GLY A 17 9.48 -0.31 -15.18
CA GLY A 17 10.67 -0.36 -16.01
C GLY A 17 10.74 -1.59 -16.91
N LEU A 18 10.36 -2.76 -16.39
CA LEU A 18 10.27 -3.99 -17.19
C LEU A 18 9.16 -3.93 -18.23
N THR A 19 8.01 -3.33 -17.91
CA THR A 19 6.94 -3.11 -18.90
C THR A 19 7.40 -2.18 -20.02
N ALA A 20 8.08 -1.07 -19.69
CA ALA A 20 8.65 -0.18 -20.68
C ALA A 20 9.69 -0.90 -21.56
N ALA A 21 10.60 -1.68 -20.94
CA ALA A 21 11.61 -2.45 -21.66
C ALA A 21 10.96 -3.49 -22.59
N ASN A 22 9.99 -4.25 -22.09
CA ASN A 22 9.26 -5.26 -22.84
C ASN A 22 8.55 -4.64 -24.04
N LYS A 23 7.83 -3.52 -23.83
CA LYS A 23 7.08 -2.83 -24.90
C LYS A 23 8.01 -2.29 -25.98
N LEU A 24 9.11 -1.65 -25.56
CA LEU A 24 10.12 -1.13 -26.47
C LEU A 24 10.76 -2.26 -27.28
N TYR A 25 11.16 -3.35 -26.62
CA TYR A 25 11.84 -4.48 -27.25
C TYR A 25 10.95 -5.28 -28.21
N THR A 26 9.66 -5.43 -27.89
CA THR A 26 8.69 -6.17 -28.71
C THR A 26 8.08 -5.35 -29.86
N THR A 27 8.41 -4.06 -29.95
CA THR A 27 7.94 -3.22 -31.06
C THR A 27 8.61 -3.66 -32.37
N VAL A 28 7.82 -3.73 -33.44
CA VAL A 28 8.29 -4.11 -34.78
C VAL A 28 9.42 -3.18 -35.22
N GLY A 29 10.54 -3.76 -35.67
CA GLY A 29 11.71 -2.99 -36.10
C GLY A 29 12.59 -2.49 -34.96
N PHE A 30 12.37 -2.91 -33.70
CA PHE A 30 13.20 -2.54 -32.53
C PHE A 30 14.70 -2.62 -32.82
N LYS A 31 15.16 -3.78 -33.31
CA LYS A 31 16.59 -4.06 -33.52
C LYS A 31 17.26 -3.06 -34.43
N ASP A 32 16.52 -2.46 -35.36
CA ASP A 32 17.02 -1.48 -36.32
C ASP A 32 16.79 -0.03 -35.86
N SER A 33 16.00 0.18 -34.81
CA SER A 33 15.51 1.50 -34.41
C SER A 33 16.26 2.11 -33.23
N PHE A 34 16.65 1.34 -32.20
CA PHE A 34 17.33 1.86 -31.01
C PHE A 34 18.11 0.78 -30.24
N GLU A 35 19.08 1.20 -29.43
CA GLU A 35 19.79 0.39 -28.44
C GLU A 35 19.13 0.57 -27.07
N LEU A 36 18.87 -0.53 -26.35
CA LEU A 36 18.17 -0.50 -25.05
C LEU A 36 19.03 -1.14 -23.96
N THR A 37 19.07 -0.50 -22.80
CA THR A 37 19.63 -1.07 -21.57
C THR A 37 18.74 -0.72 -20.40
N LEU A 38 18.56 -1.65 -19.47
CA LEU A 38 17.87 -1.42 -18.23
C LEU A 38 18.87 -1.61 -17.08
N VAL A 39 18.96 -0.64 -16.17
CA VAL A 39 19.83 -0.69 -15.00
C VAL A 39 18.99 -0.75 -13.71
N GLU A 40 19.35 -1.66 -12.81
CA GLU A 40 18.69 -1.84 -11.51
C GLU A 40 19.70 -1.66 -10.39
N GLY A 41 19.35 -0.88 -9.37
CA GLY A 41 20.24 -0.60 -8.25
C GLY A 41 20.41 -1.77 -7.29
N GLY A 42 19.37 -2.60 -7.14
CA GLY A 42 19.36 -3.80 -6.32
C GLY A 42 19.96 -5.03 -7.01
N SER A 43 20.00 -6.14 -6.29
CA SER A 43 20.50 -7.43 -6.74
C SER A 43 19.46 -8.31 -7.42
N ARG A 44 18.21 -7.85 -7.57
CA ARG A 44 17.11 -8.58 -8.19
C ARG A 44 16.18 -7.65 -8.97
N ILE A 45 15.43 -8.22 -9.89
CA ILE A 45 14.28 -7.57 -10.53
C ILE A 45 13.03 -7.59 -9.62
N GLY A 46 11.98 -6.86 -10.02
CA GLY A 46 10.67 -6.87 -9.38
C GLY A 46 10.39 -5.66 -8.47
N GLY A 47 11.42 -5.07 -7.88
CA GLY A 47 11.26 -3.91 -7.00
C GLY A 47 10.35 -4.22 -5.81
N ARG A 48 9.19 -3.56 -5.72
CA ARG A 48 8.17 -3.78 -4.66
C ARG A 48 7.34 -5.07 -4.85
N ILE A 49 7.54 -5.80 -5.93
CA ILE A 49 7.02 -7.16 -6.10
C ILE A 49 8.11 -8.14 -5.67
N ASN A 50 7.79 -9.02 -4.72
CA ASN A 50 8.74 -9.97 -4.15
C ASN A 50 8.01 -11.15 -3.51
N THR A 51 7.90 -12.24 -4.27
CA THR A 51 7.48 -13.53 -3.75
C THR A 51 8.68 -14.21 -3.06
N SER A 52 8.45 -14.81 -1.89
CA SER A 52 9.45 -15.49 -1.06
C SER A 52 8.88 -16.76 -0.46
N GLU A 53 9.70 -17.52 0.26
CA GLU A 53 9.26 -18.65 1.07
C GLU A 53 9.45 -18.36 2.57
N PHE A 54 8.50 -18.80 3.40
CA PHE A 54 8.57 -18.74 4.85
C PHE A 54 7.74 -19.87 5.47
N GLY A 55 8.29 -20.57 6.47
CA GLY A 55 7.57 -21.65 7.15
C GLY A 55 7.19 -22.85 6.26
N GLY A 56 7.77 -22.97 5.06
CA GLY A 56 7.41 -23.96 4.04
C GLY A 56 6.34 -23.49 3.05
N ASP A 57 5.79 -22.30 3.25
CA ASP A 57 4.78 -21.68 2.39
C ASP A 57 5.37 -20.58 1.51
N GLN A 58 4.75 -20.37 0.35
CA GLN A 58 5.03 -19.23 -0.51
C GLN A 58 4.28 -18.01 0.02
N ILE A 59 5.00 -16.91 0.23
CA ILE A 59 4.48 -15.64 0.75
C ILE A 59 4.83 -14.48 -0.17
N GLU A 60 4.02 -13.43 -0.13
CA GLU A 60 4.29 -12.19 -0.83
C GLU A 60 4.85 -11.16 0.15
N MET A 61 6.12 -10.80 0.00
CA MET A 61 6.74 -9.73 0.82
C MET A 61 6.32 -8.33 0.34
N GLY A 62 5.62 -8.23 -0.79
CA GLY A 62 5.23 -6.98 -1.43
C GLY A 62 3.78 -7.01 -1.90
N ALA A 63 3.56 -6.69 -3.17
CA ALA A 63 2.22 -6.77 -3.77
C ALA A 63 1.66 -8.20 -3.72
N THR A 64 0.41 -8.36 -3.27
CA THR A 64 -0.27 -9.66 -3.20
C THR A 64 -1.43 -9.79 -4.17
N TRP A 65 -2.27 -8.75 -4.27
CA TRP A 65 -3.53 -8.83 -4.97
C TRP A 65 -3.51 -8.18 -6.34
N ILE A 66 -4.30 -8.75 -7.23
CA ILE A 66 -4.88 -8.05 -8.37
C ILE A 66 -6.18 -7.42 -7.88
N HIS A 67 -6.14 -6.10 -7.70
CA HIS A 67 -7.28 -5.31 -7.27
C HIS A 67 -8.25 -5.07 -8.44
N GLY A 68 -9.26 -5.92 -8.56
CA GLY A 68 -10.23 -5.94 -9.66
C GLY A 68 -9.68 -6.60 -10.93
N ILE A 69 -10.21 -7.76 -11.30
CA ILE A 69 -9.74 -8.50 -12.49
C ILE A 69 -10.27 -7.94 -13.81
N GLY A 70 -11.37 -7.19 -13.78
CA GLY A 70 -12.05 -6.62 -14.94
C GLY A 70 -11.20 -5.57 -15.65
N GLY A 71 -10.66 -5.95 -16.82
CA GLY A 71 -9.80 -5.09 -17.63
C GLY A 71 -8.36 -4.95 -17.09
N SER A 72 -7.98 -5.73 -16.07
CA SER A 72 -6.65 -5.67 -15.47
C SER A 72 -5.57 -6.27 -16.40
N PRO A 73 -4.53 -5.50 -16.77
CA PRO A 73 -3.41 -6.03 -17.54
C PRO A 73 -2.64 -7.12 -16.80
N VAL A 74 -2.58 -7.04 -15.47
CA VAL A 74 -1.89 -8.04 -14.64
C VAL A 74 -2.65 -9.37 -14.66
N HIS A 75 -3.98 -9.32 -14.53
CA HIS A 75 -4.80 -10.52 -14.64
C HIS A 75 -4.64 -11.22 -15.99
N LYS A 76 -4.64 -10.43 -17.07
CA LYS A 76 -4.41 -10.95 -18.42
C LYS A 76 -3.06 -11.68 -18.54
N ILE A 77 -1.97 -11.08 -18.04
CA ILE A 77 -0.65 -11.74 -18.04
C ILE A 77 -0.69 -13.02 -17.20
N ALA A 78 -1.31 -12.99 -16.01
CA ALA A 78 -1.43 -14.15 -15.13
C ALA A 78 -2.18 -15.31 -15.81
N GLN A 79 -3.24 -15.01 -16.57
CA GLN A 79 -3.95 -16.01 -17.39
C GLN A 79 -3.06 -16.58 -18.50
N GLU A 80 -2.38 -15.72 -19.27
CA GLU A 80 -1.54 -16.11 -20.40
C GLU A 80 -0.38 -17.03 -19.99
N ILE A 81 0.17 -16.85 -18.80
CA ILE A 81 1.25 -17.70 -18.26
C ILE A 81 0.74 -18.86 -17.39
N GLY A 82 -0.58 -19.01 -17.23
CA GLY A 82 -1.19 -20.02 -16.38
C GLY A 82 -0.75 -19.93 -14.92
N ALA A 83 -0.71 -18.72 -14.34
CA ALA A 83 -0.28 -18.45 -12.97
C ALA A 83 -1.41 -18.33 -11.94
N LEU A 84 -2.66 -18.47 -12.37
CA LEU A 84 -3.84 -18.36 -11.51
C LEU A 84 -4.16 -19.64 -10.71
N GLU A 85 -3.52 -20.76 -11.06
CA GLU A 85 -3.72 -22.05 -10.39
C GLU A 85 -2.38 -22.63 -9.93
N SER A 86 -2.43 -23.35 -8.81
CA SER A 86 -1.29 -24.05 -8.22
C SER A 86 -1.78 -25.33 -7.55
N GLU A 87 -0.96 -26.39 -7.61
CA GLU A 87 -1.20 -27.64 -6.85
C GLU A 87 -0.89 -27.47 -5.35
N LYS A 88 -0.02 -26.51 -5.01
CA LYS A 88 0.31 -26.16 -3.62
C LYS A 88 -0.57 -25.01 -3.16
N PRO A 89 -0.97 -24.93 -1.87
CA PRO A 89 -1.60 -23.75 -1.29
C PRO A 89 -0.73 -22.49 -1.49
N TRP A 90 -1.38 -21.34 -1.52
CA TRP A 90 -0.73 -20.04 -1.73
C TRP A 90 -1.40 -18.97 -0.86
N GLU A 91 -0.71 -17.84 -0.66
CA GLU A 91 -1.30 -16.66 -0.01
C GLU A 91 -2.50 -16.17 -0.85
N CYS A 92 -3.70 -16.53 -0.42
CA CYS A 92 -4.97 -16.09 -1.01
C CYS A 92 -5.81 -15.29 -0.03
N MET A 93 -5.54 -15.43 1.28
CA MET A 93 -6.33 -14.84 2.36
C MET A 93 -7.82 -15.08 2.12
N ASP A 94 -8.14 -16.32 1.76
CA ASP A 94 -9.49 -16.82 1.54
C ASP A 94 -10.38 -16.50 2.75
N GLY A 95 -11.11 -15.38 2.67
CA GLY A 95 -11.99 -14.90 3.73
C GLY A 95 -11.69 -13.50 4.29
N SER A 96 -10.68 -12.77 3.81
CA SER A 96 -10.28 -11.50 4.45
C SER A 96 -10.99 -10.23 3.95
N SER A 97 -11.87 -10.27 2.93
CA SER A 97 -12.47 -9.04 2.38
C SER A 97 -14.00 -9.02 2.25
N GLU A 98 -14.70 -10.16 2.16
CA GLU A 98 -16.13 -10.15 1.79
C GLU A 98 -17.10 -10.73 2.82
N ASP A 99 -16.63 -11.46 3.84
CA ASP A 99 -17.50 -12.02 4.89
C ASP A 99 -17.09 -11.54 6.30
N PRO A 100 -17.72 -10.47 6.82
CA PRO A 100 -17.49 -9.99 8.18
C PRO A 100 -17.74 -11.04 9.26
N THR A 101 -18.56 -12.05 8.98
CA THR A 101 -18.90 -13.11 9.96
C THR A 101 -17.75 -14.08 10.20
N ARG A 102 -16.72 -14.04 9.35
CA ARG A 102 -15.54 -14.92 9.47
C ARG A 102 -14.51 -14.40 10.45
N PHE A 103 -14.53 -13.11 10.78
CA PHE A 103 -13.61 -12.52 11.75
C PHE A 103 -14.13 -12.66 13.18
N THR A 104 -13.33 -13.29 14.04
CA THR A 104 -13.54 -13.20 15.49
C THR A 104 -12.98 -11.87 15.97
N THR A 105 -13.84 -10.96 16.41
CA THR A 105 -13.41 -9.65 16.92
C THR A 105 -13.21 -9.72 18.43
N VAL A 106 -11.98 -9.49 18.89
CA VAL A 106 -11.61 -9.56 20.30
C VAL A 106 -11.02 -8.23 20.74
N ALA A 107 -11.58 -7.68 21.81
CA ALA A 107 -11.04 -6.51 22.49
C ALA A 107 -9.95 -6.89 23.49
N GLU A 108 -8.96 -6.01 23.68
CA GLU A 108 -7.85 -6.26 24.59
C GLU A 108 -8.36 -6.56 26.00
N GLY A 109 -7.78 -7.59 26.62
CA GLY A 109 -8.34 -8.23 27.81
C GLY A 109 -9.16 -9.50 27.53
N GLY A 110 -9.22 -9.96 26.27
CA GLY A 110 -9.77 -11.27 25.90
C GLY A 110 -11.29 -11.28 25.70
N LEU A 111 -11.87 -10.11 25.47
CA LEU A 111 -13.32 -9.95 25.34
C LEU A 111 -13.74 -10.13 23.87
N GLU A 112 -14.41 -11.23 23.56
CA GLU A 112 -15.04 -11.41 22.26
C GLU A 112 -16.28 -10.50 22.11
N LEU A 113 -16.40 -9.82 20.97
CA LEU A 113 -17.48 -8.88 20.69
C LEU A 113 -18.59 -9.53 19.87
N ASP A 114 -19.83 -9.22 20.24
CA ASP A 114 -21.00 -9.54 19.42
C ASP A 114 -20.93 -8.78 18.08
N GLY A 115 -20.77 -9.54 17.00
CA GLY A 115 -20.70 -9.02 15.64
C GLY A 115 -21.90 -8.15 15.29
N THR A 116 -23.11 -8.61 15.59
CA THR A 116 -24.36 -7.93 15.22
C THR A 116 -24.65 -6.69 16.06
N ALA A 117 -24.30 -6.72 17.35
CA ALA A 117 -24.65 -5.65 18.27
C ALA A 117 -23.63 -4.50 18.31
N VAL A 118 -22.37 -4.74 17.94
CA VAL A 118 -21.29 -3.73 18.02
C VAL A 118 -20.53 -3.59 16.71
N VAL A 119 -20.07 -4.69 16.12
CA VAL A 119 -19.12 -4.63 15.01
C VAL A 119 -19.80 -4.19 13.71
N GLU A 120 -20.90 -4.82 13.33
CA GLU A 120 -21.66 -4.56 12.10
C GLU A 120 -22.19 -3.13 12.00
N PRO A 121 -22.78 -2.51 13.04
CA PRO A 121 -23.20 -1.12 12.95
C PRO A 121 -22.03 -0.17 12.68
N VAL A 122 -20.89 -0.36 13.36
CA VAL A 122 -19.72 0.51 13.24
C VAL A 122 -19.00 0.29 11.91
N SER A 123 -18.86 -0.96 11.46
CA SER A 123 -18.27 -1.30 10.17
C SER A 123 -19.13 -0.78 9.02
N GLY A 124 -20.46 -0.91 9.12
CA GLY A 124 -21.42 -0.37 8.16
C GLY A 124 -21.35 1.14 8.04
N LEU A 125 -21.23 1.85 9.18
CA LEU A 125 -21.00 3.30 9.19
C LEU A 125 -19.68 3.64 8.48
N PHE A 126 -18.58 2.99 8.85
CA PHE A 126 -17.27 3.25 8.27
C PHE A 126 -17.28 3.03 6.75
N LYS A 127 -17.85 1.91 6.29
CA LYS A 127 -18.01 1.58 4.88
C LYS A 127 -18.78 2.68 4.14
N LYS A 128 -19.93 3.12 4.65
CA LYS A 128 -20.71 4.19 4.02
C LYS A 128 -19.99 5.52 3.98
N LEU A 129 -19.23 5.88 5.02
CA LEU A 129 -18.38 7.07 5.01
C LEU A 129 -17.29 6.97 3.93
N MET A 130 -16.61 5.83 3.84
CA MET A 130 -15.57 5.62 2.82
C MET A 130 -16.13 5.58 1.40
N ASP A 131 -17.27 4.92 1.17
CA ASP A 131 -17.93 4.90 -0.13
C ASP A 131 -18.29 6.32 -0.58
N TYR A 132 -18.78 7.16 0.34
CA TYR A 132 -19.04 8.57 0.08
C TYR A 132 -17.76 9.36 -0.25
N ALA A 133 -16.68 9.17 0.52
CA ALA A 133 -15.39 9.81 0.28
C ALA A 133 -14.76 9.41 -1.08
N GLN A 134 -14.98 8.16 -1.49
CA GLN A 134 -14.51 7.60 -2.76
C GLN A 134 -15.41 7.98 -3.95
N GLY A 135 -16.49 8.74 -3.72
CA GLY A 135 -17.40 9.17 -4.77
C GLY A 135 -18.22 8.02 -5.39
N LYS A 136 -18.38 6.89 -4.68
CA LYS A 136 -19.27 5.82 -5.13
C LYS A 136 -20.72 6.30 -5.01
N LEU A 137 -21.53 6.00 -6.03
CA LEU A 137 -22.95 6.34 -6.02
C LEU A 137 -23.61 5.62 -4.84
N VAL A 138 -24.23 6.39 -3.95
CA VAL A 138 -25.12 5.83 -2.93
C VAL A 138 -26.38 5.41 -3.69
N GLU A 139 -26.49 4.14 -4.04
CA GLU A 139 -27.77 3.63 -4.55
C GLU A 139 -28.82 3.79 -3.44
N GLU A 140 -29.83 4.63 -3.70
CA GLU A 140 -31.06 4.70 -2.93
C GLU A 140 -31.79 3.35 -3.11
N GLY A 141 -31.41 2.30 -2.39
CA GLY A 141 -32.04 1.00 -2.62
C GLY A 141 -31.66 -0.20 -1.77
N ASP A 142 -30.48 -0.24 -1.13
CA ASP A 142 -30.13 -1.37 -0.27
C ASP A 142 -30.47 -1.12 1.21
N ASP A 143 -31.68 -0.57 1.44
CA ASP A 143 -32.33 -0.49 2.75
C ASP A 143 -32.90 -1.87 3.12
N SER A 144 -32.04 -2.88 3.19
CA SER A 144 -32.39 -4.16 3.79
C SER A 144 -32.24 -4.07 5.31
N ALA A 145 -33.34 -3.63 5.95
CA ALA A 145 -33.79 -3.99 7.29
C ALA A 145 -32.83 -3.75 8.48
N ASN A 146 -32.75 -2.49 8.95
CA ASN A 146 -33.08 -2.16 10.34
C ASN A 146 -33.25 -0.64 10.52
N GLU A 147 -34.42 -0.23 11.02
CA GLU A 147 -34.71 1.15 11.44
C GLU A 147 -33.71 1.63 12.50
N SER A 148 -32.99 2.74 12.24
CA SER A 148 -32.84 3.88 13.19
C SER A 148 -31.73 4.89 12.85
N LEU A 149 -30.77 4.61 11.95
CA LEU A 149 -29.78 5.62 11.52
C LEU A 149 -29.47 5.56 10.01
N ASN A 150 -29.78 6.65 9.30
CA ASN A 150 -29.43 6.80 7.89
C ASN A 150 -27.94 7.22 7.76
N TYR A 151 -27.06 6.26 7.49
CA TYR A 151 -25.62 6.51 7.35
C TYR A 151 -25.27 7.47 6.21
N SER A 152 -26.07 7.53 5.15
CA SER A 152 -25.88 8.47 4.05
C SER A 152 -26.07 9.91 4.52
N GLN A 153 -27.06 10.17 5.37
CA GLN A 153 -27.24 11.50 5.99
C GLN A 153 -26.10 11.85 6.94
N ILE A 154 -25.55 10.86 7.67
CA ILE A 154 -24.38 11.07 8.52
C ILE A 154 -23.17 11.46 7.66
N ALA A 155 -22.94 10.74 6.56
CA ALA A 155 -21.84 10.99 5.64
C ALA A 155 -21.91 12.40 5.02
N GLU A 156 -23.07 12.81 4.53
CA GLU A 156 -23.26 14.15 3.97
C GLU A 156 -23.05 15.24 5.04
N LYS A 157 -23.67 15.07 6.22
CA LYS A 157 -23.56 16.04 7.32
C LYS A 157 -22.14 16.14 7.85
N ALA A 158 -21.41 15.02 7.93
CA ALA A 158 -20.02 15.00 8.36
C ALA A 158 -19.14 15.84 7.44
N LEU A 159 -19.30 15.69 6.11
CA LEU A 159 -18.54 16.48 5.14
C LEU A 159 -18.88 17.97 5.26
N LYS A 160 -20.17 18.31 5.34
CA LYS A 160 -20.61 19.71 5.50
C LYS A 160 -19.98 20.35 6.73
N THR A 161 -20.03 19.68 7.87
CA THR A 161 -19.39 20.16 9.11
C THR A 161 -17.87 20.32 8.94
N CYS A 162 -17.19 19.38 8.28
CA CYS A 162 -15.76 19.49 8.05
C CYS A 162 -15.41 20.67 7.13
N ILE A 163 -16.19 20.93 6.08
CA ILE A 163 -15.98 22.07 5.18
C ILE A 163 -16.14 23.39 5.93
N GLU A 164 -17.19 23.51 6.75
CA GLU A 164 -17.46 24.70 7.58
C GLU A 164 -16.32 24.98 8.56
N VAL A 165 -15.80 23.93 9.22
CA VAL A 165 -14.70 24.06 10.20
C VAL A 165 -13.36 24.39 9.54
N ASN A 166 -13.04 23.77 8.39
CA ASN A 166 -11.73 23.92 7.74
C ASN A 166 -11.65 25.09 6.74
N GLY A 167 -12.79 25.70 6.41
CA GLY A 167 -12.87 26.83 5.47
C GLY A 167 -12.72 26.42 4.00
N GLY A 168 -13.14 25.20 3.64
CA GLY A 168 -13.14 24.69 2.27
C GLY A 168 -12.83 23.20 2.15
N ILE A 169 -13.29 22.58 1.06
CA ILE A 169 -13.15 21.13 0.81
C ILE A 169 -11.69 20.69 0.65
N GLY A 170 -10.84 21.50 0.01
CA GLY A 170 -9.41 21.22 -0.18
C GLY A 170 -8.54 21.32 1.08
N ARG A 171 -9.17 21.39 2.26
CA ARG A 171 -8.52 21.35 3.58
C ARG A 171 -9.09 20.25 4.47
N VAL A 172 -10.05 19.48 3.96
CA VAL A 172 -10.63 18.35 4.68
C VAL A 172 -9.75 17.13 4.43
N SER A 173 -9.37 16.45 5.50
CA SER A 173 -8.71 15.15 5.40
C SER A 173 -9.71 14.01 5.59
N VAL A 174 -9.41 12.86 4.99
CA VAL A 174 -10.20 11.63 5.17
C VAL A 174 -10.36 11.30 6.66
N GLY A 175 -9.27 11.39 7.45
CA GLY A 175 -9.33 11.14 8.89
C GLY A 175 -10.25 12.11 9.64
N SER A 176 -10.21 13.41 9.31
CA SER A 176 -11.07 14.40 9.99
C SER A 176 -12.56 14.15 9.69
N TYR A 177 -12.85 13.78 8.44
CA TYR A 177 -14.17 13.43 7.97
C TYR A 177 -14.72 12.17 8.65
N LEU A 178 -13.94 11.08 8.66
CA LEU A 178 -14.32 9.82 9.29
C LEU A 178 -14.64 10.02 10.77
N ARG A 179 -13.78 10.76 11.49
CA ARG A 179 -13.99 11.06 12.91
C ARG A 179 -15.20 11.95 13.16
N GLN A 180 -15.53 12.85 12.25
CA GLN A 180 -16.76 13.63 12.33
C GLN A 180 -18.00 12.76 12.12
N GLY A 181 -17.93 11.78 11.21
CA GLY A 181 -18.99 10.78 11.00
C GLY A 181 -19.28 9.97 12.27
N LEU A 182 -18.25 9.43 12.92
CA LEU A 182 -18.40 8.69 14.18
C LEU A 182 -19.01 9.54 15.31
N LYS A 183 -18.59 10.82 15.42
CA LYS A 183 -19.18 11.75 16.40
C LYS A 183 -20.67 11.97 16.17
N LEU A 184 -21.08 12.14 14.91
CA LEU A 184 -22.49 12.32 14.55
C LEU A 184 -23.30 11.05 14.79
N TYR A 185 -22.73 9.88 14.51
CA TYR A 185 -23.33 8.59 14.83
C TYR A 185 -23.69 8.48 16.31
N TRP A 186 -22.74 8.75 17.22
CA TRP A 186 -23.01 8.75 18.66
C TRP A 186 -24.07 9.78 19.08
N ALA A 187 -24.03 10.98 18.48
CA ALA A 187 -25.00 12.02 18.80
C ALA A 187 -26.44 11.64 18.41
N LEU A 188 -26.61 10.85 17.35
CA LEU A 188 -27.92 10.41 16.86
C LEU A 188 -28.43 9.14 17.58
N LYS A 189 -27.53 8.24 17.98
CA LYS A 189 -27.87 7.00 18.70
C LYS A 189 -28.38 7.26 20.13
N GLY A 190 -27.99 8.38 20.74
CA GLY A 190 -28.34 8.71 22.14
C GLY A 190 -27.40 8.05 23.16
N GLN A 191 -27.40 8.55 24.40
CA GLN A 191 -26.52 8.07 25.48
C GLN A 191 -26.98 6.70 26.02
N GLU A 192 -26.54 5.62 25.39
CA GLU A 192 -26.42 4.31 26.05
C GLU A 192 -24.97 4.13 26.56
N ASP A 193 -24.48 5.07 27.38
CA ASP A 193 -23.19 4.95 28.09
C ASP A 193 -23.35 4.03 29.33
N GLY A 194 -23.97 2.86 29.14
CA GLY A 194 -24.03 1.82 30.16
C GLY A 194 -22.71 1.05 30.21
N GLU A 195 -22.19 0.79 31.42
CA GLU A 195 -21.19 -0.26 31.62
C GLU A 195 -21.75 -1.57 31.07
N VAL A 196 -20.98 -2.24 30.21
CA VAL A 196 -21.40 -3.53 29.67
C VAL A 196 -21.16 -4.58 30.76
N LYS A 197 -22.17 -5.41 31.10
CA LYS A 197 -22.07 -6.35 32.24
C LYS A 197 -20.99 -7.40 32.03
N GLY A 198 -19.97 -7.43 32.88
CA GLY A 198 -18.80 -8.33 32.78
C GLY A 198 -17.54 -7.70 32.18
N TYR A 199 -17.54 -6.38 31.98
CA TYR A 199 -16.53 -5.67 31.21
C TYR A 199 -15.82 -4.67 32.13
N GLU A 200 -14.83 -5.12 32.91
CA GLU A 200 -14.24 -4.29 33.96
C GLU A 200 -13.50 -3.01 33.47
N ASN A 201 -13.36 -2.77 32.16
CA ASN A 201 -12.70 -1.57 31.60
C ASN A 201 -13.29 -1.03 30.27
N TRP A 202 -14.42 -1.58 29.78
CA TRP A 202 -14.98 -1.21 28.47
C TRP A 202 -16.39 -0.63 28.60
N THR A 203 -16.60 0.59 28.10
CA THR A 203 -17.94 1.14 27.83
C THR A 203 -18.33 0.85 26.39
N ARG A 204 -19.63 0.86 26.08
CA ARG A 204 -20.13 0.69 24.70
C ARG A 204 -19.47 1.69 23.73
N LYS A 205 -19.35 2.95 24.15
CA LYS A 205 -18.70 4.00 23.35
C LYS A 205 -17.21 3.74 23.10
N LEU A 206 -16.49 3.23 24.11
CA LEU A 206 -15.07 2.86 23.95
C LEU A 206 -14.91 1.68 22.98
N LEU A 207 -15.79 0.68 23.06
CA LEU A 207 -15.80 -0.45 22.13
C LEU A 207 -16.07 0.03 20.70
N GLU A 208 -17.07 0.89 20.49
CA GLU A 208 -17.36 1.45 19.18
C GLU A 208 -16.20 2.30 18.62
N ASP A 209 -15.53 3.11 19.44
CA ASP A 209 -14.30 3.83 19.01
C ASP A 209 -13.17 2.86 18.64
N GLY A 210 -12.98 1.81 19.44
CA GLY A 210 -11.98 0.78 19.20
C GLY A 210 -12.23 0.02 17.90
N VAL A 211 -13.46 -0.42 17.66
CA VAL A 211 -13.87 -1.06 16.40
C VAL A 211 -13.69 -0.11 15.22
N PHE A 212 -14.10 1.16 15.35
CA PHE A 212 -13.90 2.14 14.28
C PHE A 212 -12.42 2.34 13.95
N ARG A 213 -11.55 2.34 14.97
CA ARG A 213 -10.09 2.41 14.81
C ARG A 213 -9.50 1.22 14.08
N VAL A 214 -10.07 0.02 14.24
CA VAL A 214 -9.65 -1.14 13.45
C VAL A 214 -9.81 -0.86 11.96
N PHE A 215 -10.97 -0.36 11.55
CA PHE A 215 -11.22 -0.01 10.14
C PHE A 215 -10.37 1.16 9.65
N GLU A 216 -10.09 2.15 10.51
CA GLU A 216 -9.09 3.18 10.18
C GLU A 216 -7.70 2.58 9.96
N ASN A 217 -7.28 1.62 10.79
CA ASN A 217 -5.99 0.95 10.63
C ASN A 217 -5.92 0.12 9.35
N ILE A 218 -7.02 -0.55 8.97
CA ILE A 218 -7.14 -1.20 7.65
C ILE A 218 -6.95 -0.16 6.54
N GLN A 219 -7.67 0.97 6.59
CA GLN A 219 -7.55 2.02 5.57
C GLN A 219 -6.14 2.63 5.51
N ARG A 220 -5.43 2.75 6.64
CA ARG A 220 -4.02 3.18 6.68
C ARG A 220 -3.12 2.22 5.91
N THR A 221 -3.38 0.92 5.96
CA THR A 221 -2.62 -0.08 5.18
C THR A 221 -2.91 0.01 3.68
N TYR A 222 -4.15 0.27 3.28
CA TYR A 222 -4.52 0.45 1.85
C TYR A 222 -3.90 1.71 1.25
N THR A 223 -3.89 2.79 2.02
CA THR A 223 -3.41 4.11 1.56
C THR A 223 -1.93 4.34 1.84
N SER A 224 -1.29 3.45 2.61
CA SER A 224 0.07 3.63 3.14
C SER A 224 0.22 4.96 3.90
N ALA A 225 -0.83 5.39 4.60
CA ALA A 225 -0.81 6.62 5.38
C ALA A 225 -0.40 6.33 6.84
N ASP A 226 0.53 7.13 7.39
CA ASP A 226 0.83 7.07 8.82
C ASP A 226 -0.40 7.47 9.66
N ASP A 227 -1.13 8.47 9.18
CA ASP A 227 -2.39 8.95 9.75
C ASP A 227 -3.32 9.40 8.61
N LEU A 228 -4.60 9.01 8.68
CA LEU A 228 -5.62 9.42 7.71
C LEU A 228 -5.89 10.93 7.75
N LEU A 229 -5.46 11.63 8.81
CA LEU A 229 -5.46 13.09 8.87
C LEU A 229 -4.55 13.75 7.83
N THR A 230 -3.59 13.02 7.26
CA THR A 230 -2.70 13.51 6.19
C THR A 230 -3.23 13.24 4.79
N LEU A 231 -4.31 12.47 4.66
CA LEU A 231 -4.87 12.06 3.38
C LEU A 231 -5.93 13.06 2.92
N ASP A 232 -5.77 13.60 1.72
CA ASP A 232 -6.68 14.58 1.14
C ASP A 232 -8.03 13.94 0.81
N PHE A 233 -9.12 14.53 1.31
CA PHE A 233 -10.46 13.99 1.09
C PHE A 233 -10.91 14.06 -0.37
N ALA A 234 -10.62 15.16 -1.07
CA ALA A 234 -11.09 15.35 -2.44
C ALA A 234 -10.39 14.39 -3.40
N ALA A 235 -9.09 14.15 -3.19
CA ALA A 235 -8.28 13.25 -3.99
C ALA A 235 -8.68 11.77 -3.83
N GLU A 236 -9.31 11.37 -2.73
CA GLU A 236 -9.72 9.98 -2.49
C GLU A 236 -10.68 9.46 -3.58
N SER A 237 -11.55 10.35 -4.11
CA SER A 237 -12.47 10.03 -5.21
C SER A 237 -11.81 9.89 -6.59
N GLU A 238 -10.54 10.29 -6.75
CA GLU A 238 -9.81 10.15 -8.00
C GLU A 238 -9.31 8.72 -8.23
N TYR A 239 -9.12 7.95 -7.15
CA TYR A 239 -8.71 6.55 -7.25
C TYR A 239 -9.83 5.72 -7.89
N ARG A 240 -9.49 5.02 -8.98
CA ARG A 240 -10.41 4.11 -9.67
C ARG A 240 -9.85 2.71 -9.65
N MET A 241 -10.60 1.82 -9.02
CA MET A 241 -10.32 0.39 -9.04
C MET A 241 -10.79 -0.22 -10.36
N CYS A 242 -10.08 -1.26 -10.84
CA CYS A 242 -10.65 -2.14 -11.85
C CYS A 242 -11.92 -2.80 -11.28
N TRP A 243 -12.87 -3.13 -12.14
CA TRP A 243 -14.11 -3.80 -11.71
C TRP A 243 -13.89 -5.30 -11.53
N GLY A 244 -14.85 -6.01 -10.95
CA GLY A 244 -14.76 -7.45 -10.70
C GLY A 244 -14.04 -7.80 -9.40
N GLU A 245 -13.90 -9.11 -9.16
CA GLU A 245 -13.31 -9.65 -7.93
C GLU A 245 -11.82 -9.30 -7.78
N GLU A 246 -11.35 -9.36 -6.53
CA GLU A 246 -9.95 -9.24 -6.18
C GLU A 246 -9.37 -10.63 -5.94
N ILE A 247 -8.23 -10.93 -6.57
CA ILE A 247 -7.62 -12.25 -6.48
C ILE A 247 -6.13 -12.15 -6.19
N THR A 248 -5.54 -13.23 -5.71
CA THR A 248 -4.08 -13.39 -5.66
C THR A 248 -3.58 -14.21 -6.83
N ILE A 249 -2.26 -14.28 -7.00
CA ILE A 249 -1.62 -15.03 -8.08
C ILE A 249 -1.03 -16.30 -7.47
N ALA A 250 -1.57 -17.46 -7.81
CA ALA A 250 -1.22 -18.74 -7.19
C ALA A 250 0.27 -19.11 -7.32
N LYS A 251 0.90 -18.78 -8.46
CA LYS A 251 2.35 -18.96 -8.67
C LYS A 251 3.22 -17.82 -8.12
N GLY A 252 2.63 -16.92 -7.34
CA GLY A 252 3.26 -15.73 -6.82
C GLY A 252 3.31 -14.58 -7.82
N TYR A 253 3.25 -13.35 -7.32
CA TYR A 253 3.25 -12.12 -8.10
C TYR A 253 4.55 -11.92 -8.89
N LEU A 254 5.67 -12.47 -8.39
CA LEU A 254 6.95 -12.44 -9.09
C LEU A 254 6.89 -13.14 -10.46
N SER A 255 6.00 -14.11 -10.66
CA SER A 255 5.80 -14.76 -11.97
C SER A 255 5.43 -13.77 -13.09
N ILE A 256 4.73 -12.67 -12.77
CA ILE A 256 4.40 -11.59 -13.72
C ILE A 256 5.66 -10.83 -14.13
N ILE A 257 6.53 -10.53 -13.16
CA ILE A 257 7.81 -9.85 -13.38
C ILE A 257 8.73 -10.72 -14.24
N GLU A 258 8.80 -12.02 -13.95
CA GLU A 258 9.58 -12.98 -14.72
C GLU A 258 9.07 -13.12 -16.16
N SER A 259 7.74 -13.17 -16.35
CA SER A 259 7.12 -13.15 -17.68
C SER A 259 7.54 -11.92 -18.49
N LEU A 260 7.44 -10.72 -17.91
CA LEU A 260 7.86 -9.49 -18.59
C LEU A 260 9.35 -9.48 -18.94
N ALA A 261 10.19 -9.99 -18.05
CA ALA A 261 11.64 -10.06 -18.25
C ALA A 261 12.07 -11.14 -19.26
N SER A 262 11.31 -12.24 -19.38
CA SER A 262 11.65 -13.42 -20.21
C SER A 262 11.84 -13.11 -21.70
N VAL A 263 11.20 -12.03 -22.18
CA VAL A 263 11.29 -11.60 -23.58
C VAL A 263 12.59 -10.83 -23.86
N LEU A 264 13.27 -10.34 -22.82
CA LEU A 264 14.47 -9.52 -22.93
C LEU A 264 15.71 -10.41 -23.07
N PRO A 265 16.67 -10.05 -23.94
CA PRO A 265 17.88 -10.85 -24.14
C PRO A 265 18.81 -10.75 -22.92
N PRO A 266 19.64 -11.78 -22.67
CA PRO A 266 20.63 -11.76 -21.60
C PRO A 266 21.52 -10.51 -21.65
N GLY A 267 21.76 -9.90 -20.48
CA GLY A 267 22.59 -8.71 -20.34
C GLY A 267 21.88 -7.37 -20.62
N LEU A 268 20.64 -7.38 -21.14
CA LEU A 268 19.86 -6.14 -21.30
C LEU A 268 19.52 -5.52 -19.93
N VAL A 269 19.17 -6.36 -18.96
CA VAL A 269 18.96 -5.96 -17.57
C VAL A 269 20.27 -6.13 -16.80
N GLN A 270 20.78 -5.03 -16.23
CA GLN A 270 22.01 -4.98 -15.47
C GLN A 270 21.72 -4.67 -14.00
N LEU A 271 21.88 -5.68 -13.14
CA LEU A 271 21.66 -5.58 -11.68
C LEU A 271 22.88 -4.96 -10.97
N GLY A 272 22.68 -4.43 -9.76
CA GLY A 272 23.71 -3.79 -8.95
C GLY A 272 24.23 -2.45 -9.52
N ARG A 273 23.57 -1.91 -10.54
CA ARG A 273 23.93 -0.68 -11.25
C ARG A 273 23.19 0.52 -10.65
N LYS A 274 23.53 0.88 -9.41
CA LYS A 274 22.91 2.01 -8.71
C LYS A 274 23.33 3.34 -9.32
N VAL A 275 22.37 4.03 -9.95
CA VAL A 275 22.56 5.39 -10.48
C VAL A 275 22.64 6.37 -9.32
N ARG A 276 23.70 7.19 -9.32
CA ARG A 276 23.95 8.26 -8.37
C ARG A 276 23.47 9.61 -8.90
N GLN A 277 23.72 9.90 -10.17
CA GLN A 277 23.42 11.20 -10.77
C GLN A 277 23.15 11.08 -12.27
N ILE A 278 22.28 11.95 -12.77
CA ILE A 278 21.83 12.06 -14.17
C ILE A 278 22.14 13.48 -14.64
N GLU A 279 23.13 13.62 -15.51
CA GLU A 279 23.45 14.88 -16.20
C GLU A 279 22.65 14.94 -17.51
N TRP A 280 21.61 15.78 -17.58
CA TRP A 280 20.63 15.75 -18.67
C TRP A 280 20.51 17.05 -19.49
N LEU A 281 21.09 18.16 -19.03
CA LEU A 281 21.27 19.36 -19.85
C LEU A 281 22.76 19.73 -19.93
N PRO A 282 23.24 20.20 -21.09
CA PRO A 282 24.56 20.78 -21.18
C PRO A 282 24.62 22.05 -20.33
N VAL A 283 25.72 22.23 -19.60
CA VAL A 283 26.03 23.52 -18.95
C VAL A 283 26.31 24.52 -20.07
N THR A 284 25.30 25.30 -20.46
CA THR A 284 25.52 26.45 -21.34
C THR A 284 26.32 27.48 -20.55
N THR A 285 27.57 27.70 -20.98
CA THR A 285 28.32 28.88 -20.56
C THR A 285 27.47 30.12 -20.82
N ALA A 286 27.42 31.06 -19.86
CA ALA A 286 26.44 32.13 -19.69
C ALA A 286 26.21 33.14 -20.85
N ARG A 287 26.63 32.88 -22.09
CA ARG A 287 26.54 33.79 -23.24
C ARG A 287 25.33 33.61 -24.15
N GLU A 288 24.53 32.55 -24.02
CA GLU A 288 23.40 32.27 -24.92
C GLU A 288 22.08 32.12 -24.15
N LYS A 289 21.68 33.17 -23.42
CA LYS A 289 20.43 33.22 -22.62
C LYS A 289 19.26 33.93 -23.30
N SER A 290 19.37 34.29 -24.58
CA SER A 290 18.26 34.87 -25.33
C SER A 290 17.73 33.84 -26.32
N ASP A 291 16.45 33.47 -26.15
CA ASP A 291 15.63 32.65 -27.05
C ASP A 291 15.69 31.12 -26.86
N MET A 292 15.12 30.63 -25.76
CA MET A 292 14.67 29.24 -25.62
C MET A 292 13.22 29.20 -25.13
N SER A 293 12.28 29.65 -25.97
CA SER A 293 10.88 29.26 -25.85
C SER A 293 10.67 27.95 -26.60
N ASN A 294 10.26 26.90 -25.89
CA ASN A 294 9.92 25.57 -26.41
C ASN A 294 11.08 24.77 -26.99
N GLY A 295 11.93 24.19 -26.13
CA GLY A 295 12.43 22.79 -26.16
C GLY A 295 12.98 22.13 -27.44
N TYR A 296 13.03 22.81 -28.58
CA TYR A 296 13.51 22.32 -29.87
C TYR A 296 14.63 23.27 -30.36
N GLY A 297 15.65 23.44 -29.52
CA GLY A 297 16.88 24.09 -29.90
C GLY A 297 17.77 23.12 -30.68
N ASN A 298 17.88 23.37 -31.99
CA ASN A 298 18.74 22.67 -32.93
C ASN A 298 20.23 22.81 -32.52
N THR A 299 20.71 21.92 -31.65
CA THR A 299 22.13 21.81 -31.28
C THR A 299 22.51 20.34 -31.27
N SER A 300 23.68 20.03 -31.84
CA SER A 300 24.24 18.67 -31.89
C SER A 300 24.17 17.99 -30.52
N SER A 301 23.41 16.89 -30.46
CA SER A 301 22.93 16.18 -29.28
C SER A 301 24.03 15.84 -28.28
N THR A 302 24.09 16.56 -27.16
CA THR A 302 24.84 16.09 -25.99
C THR A 302 24.02 14.97 -25.34
N PRO A 303 24.54 13.74 -25.25
CA PRO A 303 23.81 12.64 -24.64
C PRO A 303 23.68 12.86 -23.13
N VAL A 304 22.59 12.35 -22.55
CA VAL A 304 22.43 12.23 -21.10
C VAL A 304 23.53 11.33 -20.55
N LYS A 305 24.17 11.76 -19.46
CA LYS A 305 25.23 11.00 -18.79
C LYS A 305 24.78 10.52 -17.43
N LEU A 306 24.86 9.21 -17.24
CA LEU A 306 24.54 8.52 -16.00
C LEU A 306 25.82 8.23 -15.23
N HIS A 307 25.86 8.63 -13.97
CA HIS A 307 26.94 8.33 -13.04
C HIS A 307 26.47 7.29 -12.04
N PHE A 308 27.26 6.24 -11.85
CA PHE A 308 26.93 5.14 -10.95
C PHE A 308 27.70 5.26 -9.63
N CYS A 309 27.19 4.62 -8.57
CA CYS A 309 27.85 4.59 -7.26
C CYS A 309 29.22 3.89 -7.26
N ASP A 310 29.46 2.99 -8.24
CA ASP A 310 30.76 2.32 -8.42
C ASP A 310 31.81 3.19 -9.14
N GLY A 311 31.48 4.45 -9.44
CA GLY A 311 32.36 5.40 -10.14
C GLY A 311 32.33 5.29 -11.66
N THR A 312 31.66 4.28 -12.23
CA THR A 312 31.51 4.16 -13.68
C THR A 312 30.48 5.13 -14.23
N THR A 313 30.47 5.30 -15.56
CA THR A 313 29.50 6.17 -16.25
C THR A 313 28.93 5.49 -17.49
N MET A 314 27.71 5.84 -17.87
CA MET A 314 27.04 5.41 -19.10
C MET A 314 26.44 6.63 -19.80
N VAL A 315 26.37 6.60 -21.13
CA VAL A 315 25.81 7.68 -21.94
C VAL A 315 24.62 7.17 -22.74
N ALA A 316 23.54 7.94 -22.75
CA ALA A 316 22.29 7.60 -23.42
C ALA A 316 21.72 8.82 -24.14
N ASP A 317 20.93 8.60 -25.18
CA ASP A 317 20.23 9.67 -25.88
C ASP A 317 18.86 9.93 -25.21
N HIS A 318 18.29 8.91 -24.56
CA HIS A 318 17.09 9.02 -23.72
C HIS A 318 17.24 8.24 -22.41
N VAL A 319 16.65 8.77 -21.33
CA VAL A 319 16.59 8.08 -20.04
C VAL A 319 15.15 8.04 -19.54
N ILE A 320 14.68 6.85 -19.17
CA ILE A 320 13.37 6.63 -18.55
C ILE A 320 13.59 6.29 -17.08
N VAL A 321 13.12 7.16 -16.18
CA VAL A 321 13.29 7.00 -14.73
C VAL A 321 12.04 6.33 -14.15
N THR A 322 12.20 5.13 -13.58
CA THR A 322 11.09 4.36 -12.96
C THR A 322 11.35 4.02 -11.49
N VAL A 323 12.27 4.75 -10.85
CA VAL A 323 12.55 4.62 -9.40
C VAL A 323 11.32 5.01 -8.57
N SER A 324 11.24 4.54 -7.33
CA SER A 324 10.12 4.85 -6.45
C SER A 324 10.05 6.34 -6.12
N LEU A 325 8.86 6.81 -5.72
CA LEU A 325 8.69 8.19 -5.24
C LEU A 325 9.60 8.51 -4.04
N GLY A 326 9.85 7.54 -3.14
CA GLY A 326 10.82 7.72 -2.05
C GLY A 326 12.23 8.01 -2.54
N VAL A 327 12.69 7.31 -3.59
CA VAL A 327 14.00 7.60 -4.22
C VAL A 327 14.00 8.99 -4.87
N LEU A 328 12.90 9.38 -5.53
CA LEU A 328 12.78 10.73 -6.09
C LEU A 328 12.82 11.81 -5.01
N LYS A 329 12.08 11.65 -3.90
CA LYS A 329 12.08 12.59 -2.77
C LYS A 329 13.48 12.77 -2.18
N ALA A 330 14.24 11.69 -2.03
CA ALA A 330 15.63 11.76 -1.60
C ALA A 330 16.54 12.40 -2.68
N GLY A 331 16.29 12.11 -3.95
CA GLY A 331 17.11 12.56 -5.07
C GLY A 331 16.87 14.00 -5.55
N VAL A 332 15.83 14.69 -5.09
CA VAL A 332 15.54 16.09 -5.46
C VAL A 332 15.84 17.09 -4.34
N GLN A 333 16.54 16.67 -3.28
CA GLN A 333 16.95 17.55 -2.19
C GLN A 333 17.94 18.61 -2.67
N ASP A 334 17.85 19.82 -2.10
CA ASP A 334 18.59 21.02 -2.53
C ASP A 334 19.97 21.16 -1.85
N ASP A 335 20.58 20.05 -1.43
CA ASP A 335 21.85 20.03 -0.70
C ASP A 335 23.09 19.87 -1.63
N GLY A 336 22.88 19.94 -2.94
CA GLY A 336 23.92 19.75 -3.95
C GLY A 336 24.28 18.30 -4.24
N SER A 337 23.66 17.32 -3.56
CA SER A 337 23.86 15.88 -3.79
C SER A 337 22.78 15.21 -4.65
N GLY A 338 21.87 16.02 -5.21
CA GLY A 338 20.71 15.56 -5.97
C GLY A 338 21.03 14.65 -7.16
N MET A 339 20.10 13.74 -7.44
CA MET A 339 20.16 12.77 -8.53
C MET A 339 20.08 13.43 -9.92
N PHE A 340 19.56 14.65 -10.04
CA PHE A 340 19.40 15.34 -11.32
C PHE A 340 20.31 16.56 -11.42
N ASN A 341 21.07 16.65 -12.51
CA ASN A 341 21.91 17.79 -12.83
C ASN A 341 21.64 18.28 -14.27
N PRO A 342 21.18 19.52 -14.47
CA PRO A 342 20.72 20.46 -13.45
C PRO A 342 19.48 19.92 -12.70
N PRO A 343 19.07 20.55 -11.57
CA PRO A 343 17.87 20.15 -10.86
C PRO A 343 16.62 20.12 -11.74
N LEU A 344 15.63 19.29 -11.36
CA LEU A 344 14.34 19.26 -12.04
C LEU A 344 13.61 20.61 -11.91
N PRO A 345 12.76 20.98 -12.88
CA PRO A 345 11.91 22.17 -12.77
C PRO A 345 11.10 22.19 -11.47
N CYS A 346 10.88 23.38 -10.91
CA CYS A 346 10.23 23.57 -9.60
C CYS A 346 8.86 22.89 -9.50
N PHE A 347 8.03 22.92 -10.54
CA PHE A 347 6.72 22.29 -10.51
C PHE A 347 6.80 20.75 -10.33
N LYS A 348 7.89 20.11 -10.80
CA LYS A 348 8.13 18.67 -10.60
C LYS A 348 8.62 18.39 -9.19
N THR A 349 9.57 19.17 -8.68
CA THR A 349 10.09 18.98 -7.31
C THR A 349 8.99 19.25 -6.28
N GLU A 350 8.15 20.26 -6.52
CA GLU A 350 6.97 20.55 -5.72
C GLU A 350 5.96 19.40 -5.74
N ALA A 351 5.61 18.86 -6.91
CA ALA A 351 4.73 17.70 -7.00
C ALA A 351 5.31 16.47 -6.25
N ILE A 352 6.61 16.19 -6.43
CA ILE A 352 7.30 15.12 -5.71
C ILE A 352 7.24 15.35 -4.19
N SER A 353 7.39 16.59 -3.73
CA SER A 353 7.37 16.92 -2.30
C SER A 353 5.98 16.72 -1.68
N ARG A 354 4.90 17.08 -2.41
CA ARG A 354 3.52 17.07 -1.91
C ARG A 354 2.88 15.69 -1.89
N LEU A 355 3.25 14.78 -2.79
CA LEU A 355 2.70 13.43 -2.81
C LEU A 355 3.14 12.60 -1.60
N GLY A 356 2.21 11.88 -0.97
CA GLY A 356 2.50 10.97 0.14
C GLY A 356 3.36 9.77 -0.30
N PHE A 357 4.27 9.34 0.56
CA PHE A 357 5.02 8.09 0.38
C PHE A 357 5.28 7.46 1.75
N GLY A 358 4.34 6.64 2.20
CA GLY A 358 4.46 5.94 3.48
C GLY A 358 5.03 4.52 3.35
N VAL A 359 5.04 3.85 4.49
CA VAL A 359 5.58 2.52 4.68
C VAL A 359 4.45 1.60 5.14
N VAL A 360 4.37 0.42 4.53
CA VAL A 360 3.51 -0.68 4.95
C VAL A 360 4.36 -1.92 5.01
N ASN A 361 4.33 -2.62 6.14
CA ASN A 361 5.04 -3.87 6.35
C ASN A 361 4.06 -5.00 6.62
N LYS A 362 4.50 -6.19 6.20
CA LYS A 362 3.87 -7.46 6.56
C LYS A 362 4.71 -8.15 7.61
N LEU A 363 4.03 -8.66 8.62
CA LEU A 363 4.63 -9.54 9.61
C LEU A 363 4.09 -10.94 9.37
N PHE A 364 4.99 -11.88 9.04
CA PHE A 364 4.67 -13.29 8.98
C PHE A 364 5.14 -13.99 10.26
N LEU A 365 4.26 -14.75 10.90
CA LEU A 365 4.56 -15.52 12.11
C LEU A 365 4.22 -16.99 11.88
N GLN A 366 5.14 -17.89 12.24
CA GLN A 366 4.89 -19.32 12.16
C GLN A 366 4.43 -19.85 13.52
N LEU A 367 3.26 -20.48 13.56
CA LEU A 367 2.77 -21.19 14.73
C LEU A 367 3.58 -22.47 14.95
N SER A 368 3.92 -22.74 16.22
CA SER A 368 4.59 -23.98 16.61
C SER A 368 3.67 -25.19 16.38
N GLN A 369 4.22 -26.29 15.85
CA GLN A 369 3.48 -27.55 15.67
C GLN A 369 2.94 -28.14 16.99
N ASN A 370 3.51 -27.73 18.13
CA ASN A 370 3.07 -28.12 19.47
C ASN A 370 2.03 -27.17 20.08
N TYR A 371 1.46 -26.24 19.30
CA TYR A 371 0.29 -25.48 19.74
C TYR A 371 -0.81 -26.50 20.04
N ASP A 372 -1.07 -26.69 21.32
CA ASP A 372 -1.87 -27.80 21.83
C ASP A 372 -3.30 -27.60 21.32
N ARG A 373 -3.66 -28.27 20.21
CA ARG A 373 -5.01 -28.34 19.62
C ARG A 373 -6.07 -28.86 20.60
N LYS A 374 -5.69 -29.13 21.84
CA LYS A 374 -6.49 -29.64 22.95
C LYS A 374 -7.09 -28.54 23.82
N CYS A 375 -6.59 -27.30 23.76
CA CYS A 375 -7.19 -26.17 24.48
C CYS A 375 -8.19 -25.42 23.58
N GLN A 376 -9.43 -25.94 23.58
CA GLN A 376 -10.72 -25.31 23.24
C GLN A 376 -10.97 -24.88 21.77
N ASP A 377 -11.97 -25.54 21.17
CA ASP A 377 -12.83 -25.22 20.01
C ASP A 377 -12.25 -24.80 18.65
N PHE A 378 -10.98 -24.41 18.54
CA PHE A 378 -10.37 -23.99 17.28
C PHE A 378 -9.40 -25.04 16.73
N GLN A 379 -9.79 -25.73 15.64
CA GLN A 379 -8.89 -26.64 14.91
C GLN A 379 -7.74 -25.91 14.18
N SER A 380 -7.89 -24.59 13.94
CA SER A 380 -6.96 -23.68 13.26
C SER A 380 -7.05 -22.26 13.87
N PHE A 381 -6.00 -21.44 13.72
CA PHE A 381 -6.00 -20.06 14.22
C PHE A 381 -7.09 -19.23 13.50
N PRO A 382 -7.93 -18.46 14.23
CA PRO A 382 -9.05 -17.76 13.61
C PRO A 382 -8.59 -16.57 12.77
N PHE A 383 -9.50 -16.03 11.96
CA PHE A 383 -9.32 -14.69 11.41
C PHE A 383 -9.55 -13.68 12.54
N LEU A 384 -8.48 -13.33 13.25
CA LEU A 384 -8.56 -12.51 14.45
C LEU A 384 -8.58 -11.03 14.07
N GLN A 385 -9.59 -10.30 14.55
CA GLN A 385 -9.64 -8.85 14.52
C GLN A 385 -9.43 -8.30 15.94
N MET A 386 -8.46 -7.42 16.12
CA MET A 386 -8.02 -6.99 17.46
C MET A 386 -8.43 -5.54 17.75
N VAL A 387 -9.19 -5.35 18.83
CA VAL A 387 -9.66 -4.03 19.27
C VAL A 387 -8.87 -3.58 20.50
N PHE A 388 -8.06 -2.54 20.35
CA PHE A 388 -7.24 -2.00 21.44
C PHE A 388 -7.82 -0.70 22.00
N HIS A 389 -7.65 -0.44 23.30
CA HIS A 389 -7.75 0.92 23.80
C HIS A 389 -6.69 1.80 23.14
N ARG A 390 -6.97 3.10 23.15
CA ARG A 390 -6.01 4.12 22.71
C ARG A 390 -4.71 3.99 23.49
N GLY A 391 -3.60 4.28 22.81
CA GLY A 391 -2.26 4.20 23.42
C GLY A 391 -2.06 5.13 24.62
N ASP A 392 -2.84 6.19 24.74
CA ASP A 392 -2.84 7.14 25.86
C ASP A 392 -3.83 6.78 26.99
N SER A 393 -4.62 5.71 26.83
CA SER A 393 -5.60 5.27 27.84
C SER A 393 -4.93 4.59 29.03
N GLU A 394 -5.30 4.95 30.26
CA GLU A 394 -4.87 4.25 31.48
C GLU A 394 -5.44 2.83 31.59
N LEU A 395 -6.53 2.54 30.86
CA LEU A 395 -7.19 1.24 30.83
C LEU A 395 -6.49 0.22 29.91
N ARG A 396 -5.45 0.66 29.19
CA ARG A 396 -4.74 -0.17 28.21
C ARG A 396 -3.95 -1.29 28.88
N GLN A 397 -3.85 -2.44 28.22
CA GLN A 397 -2.96 -3.52 28.69
C GLN A 397 -1.49 -3.13 28.50
N GLU A 398 -0.77 -2.82 29.58
CA GLU A 398 0.62 -2.32 29.53
C GLU A 398 1.59 -3.28 28.83
N LYS A 399 1.32 -4.58 28.87
CA LYS A 399 2.18 -5.60 28.25
C LYS A 399 2.10 -5.58 26.72
N VAL A 400 0.98 -5.14 26.14
CA VAL A 400 0.81 -5.06 24.69
C VAL A 400 1.69 -3.93 24.15
N PRO A 401 2.69 -4.23 23.30
CA PRO A 401 3.59 -3.23 22.76
C PRO A 401 2.83 -2.16 21.97
N TRP A 402 3.32 -0.92 22.02
CA TRP A 402 2.66 0.20 21.35
C TRP A 402 2.51 -0.01 19.83
N TRP A 403 3.49 -0.67 19.20
CA TRP A 403 3.50 -0.92 17.76
C TRP A 403 2.46 -1.98 17.33
N MET A 404 2.07 -2.88 18.23
CA MET A 404 0.99 -3.85 17.99
C MET A 404 -0.39 -3.20 18.00
N ARG A 405 -0.58 -2.09 18.73
CA ARG A 405 -1.91 -1.49 18.96
C ARG A 405 -2.59 -0.92 17.72
N LYS A 406 -1.86 -0.78 16.61
CA LYS A 406 -2.43 -0.32 15.34
C LYS A 406 -2.41 -1.36 14.22
N THR A 407 -2.10 -2.62 14.52
CA THR A 407 -2.46 -3.69 13.60
C THR A 407 -3.94 -4.03 13.78
N ALA A 408 -4.64 -4.20 12.67
CA ALA A 408 -6.09 -4.44 12.69
C ALA A 408 -6.42 -5.92 12.94
N SER A 409 -5.58 -6.82 12.42
CA SER A 409 -5.91 -8.23 12.31
C SER A 409 -4.68 -9.13 12.21
N MET A 410 -4.88 -10.39 12.53
CA MET A 410 -3.93 -11.47 12.38
C MET A 410 -4.68 -12.72 11.94
N PHE A 411 -4.24 -13.34 10.86
CA PHE A 411 -4.97 -14.47 10.28
C PHE A 411 -4.06 -15.35 9.43
N PRO A 412 -4.40 -16.63 9.22
CA PRO A 412 -3.60 -17.52 8.38
C PRO A 412 -3.61 -17.07 6.91
N ILE A 413 -2.49 -17.26 6.21
CA ILE A 413 -2.33 -16.81 4.80
C ILE A 413 -3.22 -17.57 3.80
N TYR A 414 -3.73 -18.73 4.21
CA TYR A 414 -4.80 -19.51 3.59
C TYR A 414 -5.43 -20.42 4.65
N GLU A 415 -6.61 -20.99 4.39
CA GLU A 415 -7.30 -21.85 5.35
C GLU A 415 -6.41 -23.00 5.87
N ASN A 416 -6.26 -23.08 7.20
CA ASN A 416 -5.41 -24.04 7.93
C ASN A 416 -3.88 -23.86 7.80
N SER A 417 -3.38 -22.75 7.24
CA SER A 417 -1.95 -22.44 7.30
C SER A 417 -1.47 -22.26 8.75
N ASN A 418 -0.23 -22.67 9.02
CA ASN A 418 0.47 -22.33 10.27
C ASN A 418 1.22 -21.00 10.17
N VAL A 419 1.20 -20.35 9.01
CA VAL A 419 1.78 -19.03 8.79
C VAL A 419 0.68 -17.99 8.90
N LEU A 420 0.82 -17.11 9.89
CA LEU A 420 -0.06 -15.98 10.13
C LEU A 420 0.51 -14.72 9.48
N LEU A 421 -0.39 -13.82 9.09
CA LEU A 421 -0.08 -12.54 8.50
C LEU A 421 -0.76 -11.41 9.28
N SER A 422 0.01 -10.36 9.57
CA SER A 422 -0.47 -9.07 10.06
C SER A 422 0.14 -7.92 9.27
N TRP A 423 -0.60 -6.82 9.19
CA TRP A 423 -0.20 -5.63 8.43
C TRP A 423 0.05 -4.46 9.38
N PHE A 424 1.08 -3.67 9.07
CA PHE A 424 1.48 -2.48 9.81
C PHE A 424 1.70 -1.34 8.83
N ALA A 425 1.29 -0.13 9.21
CA ALA A 425 1.49 1.07 8.40
C ALA A 425 2.13 2.18 9.24
N GLY A 426 2.93 3.04 8.62
CA GLY A 426 3.48 4.24 9.26
C GLY A 426 4.52 3.93 10.34
N LYS A 427 4.43 4.63 11.47
CA LYS A 427 5.40 4.53 12.58
C LYS A 427 5.50 3.13 13.16
N GLU A 428 4.38 2.40 13.22
CA GLU A 428 4.40 1.03 13.73
C GLU A 428 5.15 0.07 12.79
N ALA A 429 5.06 0.31 11.47
CA ALA A 429 5.82 -0.44 10.48
C ALA A 429 7.33 -0.15 10.59
N LEU A 430 7.71 1.12 10.81
CA LEU A 430 9.11 1.52 11.00
C LEU A 430 9.70 0.98 12.32
N GLU A 431 8.90 0.96 13.39
CA GLU A 431 9.33 0.34 14.64
C GLU A 431 9.61 -1.14 14.41
N LEU A 432 8.69 -1.85 13.74
CA LEU A 432 8.84 -3.26 13.42
C LEU A 432 10.16 -3.57 12.69
N GLU A 433 10.59 -2.72 11.75
CA GLU A 433 11.88 -2.86 11.05
C GLU A 433 13.11 -2.74 11.97
N SER A 434 12.98 -2.03 13.09
CA SER A 434 14.07 -1.81 14.03
C SER A 434 14.20 -2.92 15.09
N LEU A 435 13.16 -3.72 15.26
CA LEU A 435 13.08 -4.77 16.28
C LEU A 435 13.86 -6.02 15.86
N LYS A 436 14.41 -6.72 16.85
CA LYS A 436 14.96 -8.06 16.67
C LYS A 436 13.85 -9.11 16.71
N GLU A 437 14.12 -10.28 16.11
CA GLU A 437 13.17 -11.40 16.03
C GLU A 437 12.58 -11.77 17.41
N GLU A 438 13.39 -11.80 18.48
CA GLU A 438 12.89 -12.17 19.81
C GLU A 438 11.89 -11.15 20.37
N GLN A 439 12.09 -9.87 20.06
CA GLN A 439 11.19 -8.79 20.48
C GLN A 439 9.86 -8.87 19.72
N ILE A 440 9.93 -9.22 18.43
CA ILE A 440 8.76 -9.40 17.57
C ILE A 440 7.93 -10.59 18.08
N ILE A 441 8.58 -11.74 18.33
CA ILE A 441 7.91 -12.95 18.84
C ILE A 441 7.26 -12.68 20.21
N SER A 442 8.00 -12.05 21.13
CA SER A 442 7.48 -11.69 22.45
C SER A 442 6.29 -10.73 22.36
N GLY A 443 6.36 -9.74 21.47
CA GLY A 443 5.27 -8.78 21.27
C GLY A 443 4.03 -9.42 20.66
N GLY A 444 4.21 -10.22 19.61
CA GLY A 444 3.13 -10.96 18.96
C GLY A 444 2.41 -11.89 19.92
N THR A 445 3.16 -12.69 20.70
CA THR A 445 2.60 -13.63 21.67
C THR A 445 1.75 -12.92 22.73
N VAL A 446 2.21 -11.79 23.25
CA VAL A 446 1.49 -11.04 24.29
C VAL A 446 0.23 -10.37 23.76
N SER A 447 0.19 -10.01 22.47
CA SER A 447 -0.97 -9.35 21.86
C SER A 447 -2.09 -10.30 21.43
N THR A 448 -1.79 -11.58 21.30
CA THR A 448 -2.75 -12.63 20.90
C THR A 448 -3.25 -13.48 22.07
N LEU A 449 -2.74 -13.24 23.28
CA LEU A 449 -3.22 -13.80 24.55
C LEU A 449 -4.23 -12.84 25.18
#